data_AF-A0A2K4Z9Y2-F1
#
_entry.id   AF-A0A2K4Z9Y2-F1
#
_cell.length_a   1.000
_cell.length_b   1.000
_cell.length_c   1.000
_cell.angle_alpha   90.00
_cell.angle_beta   90.00
_cell.angle_gamma   90.00
#
_symmetry.space_group_name_H-M   'P 1'
#
loop_
_entity.id
_entity.type
_entity.pdbx_description
1 polymer ?
#
loop_
_entity_poly.entity_id
_entity_poly.type
_entity_poly.pdbx_seq_one_letter_code
_entity_poly.pdbx_strand_id
1 'polypeptide(L)'
;MACRGGAGNGHRASATLSRVSPGSLYTCRTRTHNICMVSDFFYPNMGGVESHIYQLSQCLIERGHKVIIVTHAYGNRKGIRYLTSGLKVYYLPLKVMYN
;
A
#
# COMPACT_ATOMS: atom_id res chain seq x y z
N MET A 1 -17.32 29.24 -13.55
CA MET A 1 -18.47 29.48 -14.46
C MET A 1 -17.94 29.31 -15.89
N ALA A 2 -18.28 28.20 -16.57
CA ALA A 2 -19.38 28.10 -17.56
C ALA A 2 -18.92 28.71 -18.91
N CYS A 3 -18.95 28.11 -20.10
CA CYS A 3 -19.89 27.21 -20.81
C CYS A 3 -19.14 26.66 -22.07
N ARG A 4 -19.23 25.37 -22.45
CA ARG A 4 -20.13 24.66 -23.40
C ARG A 4 -19.88 24.81 -24.93
N GLY A 5 -20.01 23.65 -25.62
CA GLY A 5 -20.39 23.44 -27.04
C GLY A 5 -19.20 23.15 -27.97
N GLY A 6 -19.10 22.10 -28.79
CA GLY A 6 -20.06 21.15 -29.36
C GLY A 6 -19.88 21.14 -30.90
N ALA A 7 -19.35 20.06 -31.49
CA ALA A 7 -19.31 19.85 -32.95
C ALA A 7 -19.23 18.34 -33.27
N GLY A 8 -20.02 17.88 -34.23
CA GLY A 8 -20.21 16.47 -34.55
C GLY A 8 -19.62 16.00 -35.88
N ASN A 9 -19.69 14.67 -36.01
CA ASN A 9 -19.88 13.81 -37.19
C ASN A 9 -18.79 13.63 -38.27
N GLY A 10 -18.56 12.36 -38.62
CA GLY A 10 -18.06 11.93 -39.93
C GLY A 10 -16.84 11.00 -39.94
N HIS A 11 -17.07 9.69 -40.05
CA HIS A 11 -16.62 8.85 -41.19
C HIS A 11 -16.42 7.37 -40.83
N ARG A 12 -16.97 6.52 -41.71
CA ARG A 12 -16.96 5.06 -41.72
C ARG A 12 -15.84 4.63 -42.65
N ALA A 13 -14.90 3.80 -42.18
CA ALA A 13 -14.02 3.03 -43.06
C ALA A 13 -13.66 1.70 -42.38
N SER A 14 -14.20 0.63 -42.96
CA SER A 14 -13.82 -0.74 -42.66
C SER A 14 -12.49 -1.02 -43.35
N ALA A 15 -11.49 -1.46 -42.59
CA ALA A 15 -10.30 -2.12 -43.10
C ALA A 15 -10.00 -3.32 -42.20
N THR A 16 -10.31 -4.50 -42.72
CA THR A 16 -10.01 -5.81 -42.18
C THR A 16 -8.49 -5.99 -42.14
N LEU A 17 -7.87 -6.19 -40.97
CA LEU A 17 -6.58 -6.89 -40.88
C LEU A 17 -6.30 -7.43 -39.46
N SER A 18 -6.15 -8.75 -39.46
CA SER A 18 -5.57 -9.65 -38.44
C SER A 18 -6.15 -9.62 -37.02
N ARG A 19 -6.93 -10.67 -36.73
CA ARG A 19 -7.06 -11.26 -35.41
C ARG A 19 -5.66 -11.58 -34.86
N VAL A 20 -5.07 -10.65 -34.13
CA VAL A 20 -4.02 -10.98 -33.17
C VAL A 20 -4.74 -11.15 -31.85
N SER A 21 -4.93 -12.39 -31.43
CA SER A 21 -5.29 -12.68 -30.04
C SER A 21 -4.23 -12.01 -29.16
N PRO A 22 -4.57 -11.05 -28.28
CA PRO A 22 -3.63 -10.68 -27.24
C PRO A 22 -3.61 -11.89 -26.30
N GLY A 23 -2.70 -12.82 -26.58
CA GLY A 23 -2.35 -13.88 -25.66
C GLY A 23 -2.03 -13.20 -24.34
N SER A 24 -2.85 -13.50 -23.33
CA SER A 24 -2.66 -13.16 -21.92
C SER A 24 -1.71 -11.98 -21.71
N LEU A 25 -2.16 -10.77 -22.05
CA LEU A 25 -1.65 -9.60 -21.34
C LEU A 25 -2.11 -9.84 -19.90
N TYR A 26 -1.24 -10.43 -19.09
CA TYR A 26 -1.25 -10.19 -17.66
C TYR A 26 -1.04 -8.67 -17.54
N THR A 27 -2.13 -7.93 -17.71
CA THR A 27 -2.32 -6.68 -16.99
C THR A 27 -2.02 -7.11 -15.56
N CYS A 28 -0.81 -6.79 -15.13
CA CYS A 28 -0.44 -6.87 -13.73
C CYS A 28 -1.23 -5.74 -13.09
N ARG A 29 -2.54 -5.96 -12.98
CA ARG A 29 -3.44 -5.15 -12.20
C ARG A 29 -2.84 -5.27 -10.82
N THR A 30 -2.14 -4.22 -10.40
CA THR A 30 -1.55 -4.13 -9.08
C THR A 30 -2.72 -4.18 -8.11
N ARG A 31 -3.04 -5.40 -7.67
CA ARG A 31 -4.11 -5.61 -6.71
C ARG A 31 -3.66 -4.93 -5.43
N THR A 32 -4.51 -4.08 -4.90
CA THR A 32 -4.26 -3.48 -3.59
C THR A 32 -4.45 -4.58 -2.54
N HIS A 33 -3.42 -4.82 -1.73
CA HIS A 33 -3.45 -5.80 -0.66
C HIS A 33 -3.54 -5.09 0.69
N ASN A 34 -4.14 -5.78 1.65
CA ASN A 34 -4.09 -5.40 3.07
C ASN A 34 -2.93 -6.19 3.70
N ILE A 35 -1.90 -5.48 4.13
CA ILE A 35 -0.65 -6.06 4.63
C ILE A 35 -0.56 -5.79 6.13
N CYS A 36 -0.37 -6.83 6.92
CA CYS A 36 -0.11 -6.75 8.35
C CYS A 36 1.33 -7.18 8.60
N MET A 37 2.19 -6.24 8.99
CA MET A 37 3.56 -6.52 9.38
C MET A 37 3.64 -6.72 10.88
N VAL A 38 4.28 -7.79 11.34
CA VAL A 38 4.43 -8.10 12.77
C VAL A 38 5.91 -8.13 13.09
N SER A 39 6.32 -7.31 14.06
CA SER A 39 7.70 -7.27 14.54
C SER A 39 7.71 -6.86 16.00
N ASP A 40 8.47 -7.59 16.82
CA ASP A 40 8.72 -7.18 18.20
C ASP A 40 9.54 -5.89 18.20
N PHE A 41 10.49 -5.74 17.30
CA PHE A 41 11.28 -4.52 17.20
C PHE A 41 10.58 -3.50 16.31
N PHE A 42 10.01 -2.47 16.93
CA PHE A 42 9.49 -1.29 16.24
C PHE A 42 9.62 -0.05 17.14
N TYR A 43 9.42 1.15 16.59
CA TYR A 43 9.51 2.41 17.33
C TYR A 43 8.85 2.33 18.71
N PRO A 44 9.51 2.79 19.79
CA PRO A 44 10.36 3.97 19.83
C PRO A 44 11.87 3.68 19.71
N ASN A 45 12.30 2.43 19.79
CA ASN A 45 13.71 2.11 19.65
C ASN A 45 14.15 2.36 18.20
N MET A 46 15.27 3.06 18.04
CA MET A 46 15.87 3.33 16.74
C MET A 46 16.91 2.26 16.45
N GLY A 47 16.71 1.51 15.38
CA GLY A 47 17.61 0.48 14.91
C GLY A 47 17.44 0.19 13.42
N GLY A 48 18.24 -0.73 12.91
CA GLY A 48 18.24 -1.10 11.49
C GLY A 48 16.95 -1.82 11.07
N VAL A 49 16.45 -2.71 11.92
CA VAL A 49 15.24 -3.51 11.64
C VAL A 49 14.01 -2.61 11.60
N GLU A 50 13.88 -1.71 12.57
CA GLU A 50 12.77 -0.77 12.69
C GLU A 50 12.73 0.20 11.52
N SER A 51 13.90 0.75 11.15
CA SER A 51 14.03 1.65 10.00
C SER A 51 13.66 0.94 8.70
N HIS A 52 14.09 -0.31 8.53
CA HIS A 52 13.76 -1.12 7.35
C HIS A 52 12.26 -1.38 7.23
N ILE A 53 11.61 -1.80 8.33
CA ILE A 53 10.15 -2.01 8.37
C ILE A 53 9.40 -0.72 8.04
N TYR A 54 9.84 0.40 8.61
CA TYR A 54 9.22 1.69 8.35
C TYR A 54 9.34 2.09 6.87
N GLN A 55 10.54 2.07 6.29
CA GLN A 55 10.78 2.41 4.89
C GLN A 55 9.99 1.50 3.94
N LEU A 56 10.00 0.19 4.18
CA LEU A 56 9.23 -0.77 3.40
C LEU A 56 7.73 -0.46 3.46
N SER A 57 7.22 -0.15 4.65
CA SER A 57 5.81 0.21 4.85
C SER A 57 5.43 1.47 4.07
N GLN A 58 6.29 2.50 4.07
CA GLN A 58 6.06 3.73 3.29
C GLN A 58 6.00 3.42 1.79
N CYS A 59 6.96 2.67 1.27
CA CYS A 59 7.00 2.25 -0.12
C CYS A 59 5.79 1.39 -0.55
N LEU A 60 5.20 0.62 0.37
CA LEU A 60 3.98 -0.16 0.12
C LEU A 60 2.72 0.72 0.14
N ILE A 61 2.65 1.69 1.06
CA ILE A 61 1.56 2.67 1.12
C ILE A 61 1.54 3.55 -0.13
N GLU A 62 2.71 4.01 -0.59
CA GLU A 62 2.86 4.79 -1.82
C GLU A 62 2.39 4.01 -3.07
N ARG A 63 2.49 2.68 -3.05
CA ARG A 63 1.95 1.79 -4.10
C ARG A 63 0.44 1.54 -3.98
N GLY A 64 -0.23 2.15 -3.00
CA GLY A 64 -1.67 2.02 -2.77
C GLY A 64 -2.08 0.81 -1.93
N HIS A 65 -1.13 0.15 -1.25
CA HIS A 65 -1.45 -0.94 -0.33
C HIS A 65 -1.81 -0.40 1.06
N LYS A 66 -2.76 -1.05 1.73
CA LYS A 66 -3.11 -0.71 3.11
C LYS A 66 -2.18 -1.48 4.03
N VAL A 67 -1.31 -0.77 4.75
CA VAL A 67 -0.34 -1.38 5.66
C VAL A 67 -0.68 -1.06 7.11
N ILE A 68 -0.62 -2.09 7.96
CA ILE A 68 -0.65 -1.95 9.41
C ILE A 68 0.56 -2.65 10.03
N ILE A 69 1.02 -2.16 11.17
CA ILE A 69 2.10 -2.78 11.95
C ILE A 69 1.56 -3.22 13.30
N VAL A 70 1.94 -4.41 13.72
CA VAL A 70 1.67 -4.93 15.06
C VAL A 70 3.01 -5.17 15.75
N THR A 71 3.14 -4.61 16.95
CA THR A 71 4.36 -4.70 17.76
C THR A 71 3.99 -4.85 19.23
N HIS A 72 4.97 -5.19 20.07
CA HIS A 72 4.77 -5.27 21.50
C HIS A 72 4.71 -3.86 22.12
N ALA A 73 4.07 -3.77 23.27
CA ALA A 73 4.00 -2.55 24.04
C ALA A 73 5.32 -2.25 24.75
N TYR A 74 5.88 -1.07 24.51
CA TYR A 74 7.06 -0.58 25.21
C TYR A 74 6.64 0.22 26.44
N GLY A 75 6.61 -0.40 27.63
CA GLY A 75 6.26 0.28 28.87
C GLY A 75 4.89 0.98 28.78
N ASN A 76 4.88 2.31 28.83
CA ASN A 76 3.66 3.13 28.71
C ASN A 76 3.14 3.29 27.27
N ARG A 77 3.90 2.85 26.26
CA ARG A 77 3.51 2.92 24.85
C ARG A 77 2.64 1.72 24.51
N LYS A 78 1.33 1.90 24.70
CA LYS A 78 0.27 0.89 24.50
C LYS A 78 -0.80 1.42 23.54
N GLY A 79 -1.56 0.51 22.93
CA GLY A 79 -2.71 0.84 22.09
C GLY A 79 -2.34 1.21 20.66
N ILE A 80 -3.12 2.08 20.05
CA ILE A 80 -3.01 2.40 18.62
C ILE A 80 -2.30 3.74 18.45
N ARG A 81 -1.31 3.79 17.56
CA ARG A 81 -0.67 5.03 17.13
C ARG A 81 -0.66 5.13 15.63
N TYR A 82 -0.77 6.35 15.13
CA TYR A 82 -0.61 6.66 13.72
C TYR A 82 0.73 7.35 13.52
N LEU A 83 1.51 6.83 12.58
CA LEU A 83 2.73 7.45 12.08
C LEU A 83 2.43 8.19 10.77
N THR A 84 3.47 8.78 10.19
CA THR A 84 3.44 9.45 8.89
C THR A 84 2.80 8.58 7.81
N SER A 85 2.16 9.23 6.84
CA SER A 85 1.47 8.59 5.70
C SER A 85 0.30 7.67 6.12
N GLY A 86 -0.25 7.88 7.32
CA GLY A 86 -1.41 7.12 7.81
C GLY A 86 -1.06 5.70 8.27
N LEU A 87 0.21 5.38 8.48
CA LEU A 87 0.65 4.07 8.95
C LEU A 87 0.12 3.80 10.36
N LYS A 88 -0.77 2.82 10.49
CA LYS A 88 -1.38 2.44 11.77
C LYS A 88 -0.55 1.38 12.47
N VAL A 89 -0.19 1.65 13.72
CA VAL A 89 0.67 0.79 14.54
C VAL A 89 -0.06 0.39 15.81
N TYR A 90 -0.16 -0.92 16.04
CA TYR A 90 -0.78 -1.52 17.20
C TYR A 90 0.29 -1.99 18.17
N TYR A 91 0.32 -1.39 19.35
CA TYR A 91 1.15 -1.78 20.49
C TYR A 91 0.35 -2.70 21.40
N LEU A 92 0.56 -3.99 21.28
CA LEU A 92 -0.12 -5.02 22.05
C LEU A 92 0.66 -5.33 23.34
N PRO A 93 -0.01 -5.53 24.50
CA PRO A 93 0.64 -5.90 25.75
C PRO A 93 1.07 -7.38 25.73
N LEU A 94 1.98 -7.73 24.83
CA LEU A 94 2.55 -9.07 24.67
C LEU A 94 3.84 -9.17 25.48
N LYS A 95 4.10 -10.37 26.03
CA LYS A 95 5.35 -10.67 26.71
C LYS A 95 6.44 -10.83 25.65
N VAL A 96 7.49 -10.02 25.74
CA VAL A 96 8.65 -10.11 24.86
C VAL A 96 9.37 -11.43 25.15
N MET A 97 9.54 -12.28 24.14
CA MET A 97 10.32 -13.51 24.24
C MET A 97 11.70 -13.22 23.66
N TYR A 98 12.70 -13.06 24.53
CA TYR A 98 14.09 -13.09 24.11
C TYR A 98 14.52 -14.56 23.98
N ASN A 99 15.15 -14.90 22.86
CA ASN A 99 15.68 -16.24 22.59
C ASN A 99 17.13 -16.34 23.07
#